data_AF-X6JJH9-F1
#
_entry.id   AF-X6JJH9-F1
#
_cell.length_a   1.000
_cell.length_b   1.000
_cell.length_c   1.000
_cell.angle_alpha   90.00
_cell.angle_beta   90.00
_cell.angle_gamma   90.00
#
_symmetry.space_group_name_H-M   'P 1'
#
loop_
_entity.id
_entity.type
_entity.pdbx_description
1 polymer ?
#
loop_
_entity_poly.entity_id
_entity_poly.type
_entity_poly.pdbx_seq_one_letter_code
_entity_poly.pdbx_strand_id
1 'polypeptide(L)'
;MRDGYIICGTPRTGSTLLCGLLASTKTAGDPHSFYRRQDKAEWAEEWKLPHPDTMSAHDFDVAYLKAAISAGKGGTAVFGLRLMRENLDELSAIVDRIYPDLPSDKARFEKAFGRVLYIHLSRENKLAQAVSLIKAEQTGLWHIAPDGAEIERVAPPEEPRYDFKRIQRELAELEAYDAAWNVWFAEQGIVPLRIGYERLSAEPAAALSSICKALGVPAPNAADVKPGVAKLSDETSLDWMRRYHLDAAI
;
A
#
# COMPACT_ATOMS: atom_id res chain seq x y z
N MET A 1 -15.87 -9.30 -14.12
CA MET A 1 -14.81 -8.28 -14.27
C MET A 1 -14.99 -7.26 -13.16
N ARG A 2 -13.91 -6.86 -12.49
CA ARG A 2 -13.92 -5.87 -11.41
C ARG A 2 -13.71 -4.47 -12.00
N ASP A 3 -14.28 -3.45 -11.37
CA ASP A 3 -14.16 -2.06 -11.85
C ASP A 3 -12.96 -1.36 -11.19
N GLY A 4 -12.53 -1.86 -10.03
CA GLY A 4 -11.30 -1.44 -9.37
C GLY A 4 -10.83 -2.40 -8.29
N TYR A 5 -9.72 -2.06 -7.64
CA TYR A 5 -9.18 -2.78 -6.50
C TYR A 5 -8.50 -1.87 -5.49
N ILE A 6 -8.42 -2.35 -4.26
CA ILE A 6 -7.70 -1.71 -3.16
C ILE A 6 -6.69 -2.71 -2.60
N ILE A 7 -5.41 -2.35 -2.63
CA ILE A 7 -4.33 -3.03 -1.93
C ILE A 7 -4.36 -2.56 -0.48
N CYS A 8 -4.95 -3.36 0.40
CA CYS A 8 -5.00 -3.16 1.83
C CYS A 8 -3.73 -3.74 2.45
N GLY A 9 -2.87 -2.90 3.00
CA GLY A 9 -1.61 -3.36 3.60
C GLY A 9 -1.16 -2.51 4.77
N THR A 10 0.06 -2.78 5.20
CA THR A 10 0.81 -1.96 6.17
C THR A 10 2.14 -1.56 5.55
N PRO A 11 2.84 -0.53 6.09
CA PRO A 11 4.15 -0.15 5.57
C PRO A 11 5.12 -1.34 5.49
N ARG A 12 5.95 -1.42 4.44
CA ARG A 12 6.97 -2.48 4.24
C ARG A 12 6.45 -3.91 4.03
N THR A 13 5.24 -4.04 3.49
CA THR A 13 4.64 -5.32 3.01
C THR A 13 4.90 -5.62 1.53
N GLY A 14 5.68 -4.79 0.82
CA GLY A 14 5.93 -4.93 -0.62
C GLY A 14 4.85 -4.31 -1.50
N SER A 15 4.01 -3.43 -0.95
CA SER A 15 2.96 -2.77 -1.72
C SER A 15 3.50 -1.90 -2.87
N THR A 16 4.66 -1.26 -2.72
CA THR A 16 5.33 -0.54 -3.83
C THR A 16 5.72 -1.49 -4.96
N LEU A 17 6.28 -2.67 -4.64
CA LEU A 17 6.58 -3.71 -5.62
C LEU A 17 5.31 -4.11 -6.38
N LEU A 18 4.25 -4.41 -5.64
CA LEU A 18 2.98 -4.81 -6.25
C LEU A 18 2.37 -3.71 -7.11
N CYS A 19 2.44 -2.44 -6.68
CA CYS A 19 1.96 -1.31 -7.46
C CYS A 19 2.68 -1.22 -8.82
N GLY A 20 4.02 -1.24 -8.81
CA GLY A 20 4.81 -1.18 -10.05
C GLY A 20 4.53 -2.37 -10.99
N LEU A 21 4.37 -3.57 -10.42
CA LEU A 21 3.99 -4.76 -11.19
C LEU A 21 2.60 -4.60 -11.85
N LEU A 22 1.59 -4.14 -11.11
CA LEU A 22 0.24 -3.91 -11.66
C LEU A 22 0.22 -2.81 -12.72
N ALA A 23 0.90 -1.69 -12.48
CA ALA A 23 1.02 -0.59 -13.45
C ALA A 23 1.71 -1.06 -14.74
N SER A 24 2.77 -1.88 -14.63
CA SER A 24 3.51 -2.41 -15.79
C SER A 24 2.65 -3.26 -16.74
N THR A 25 1.53 -3.80 -16.27
CA THR A 25 0.59 -4.56 -17.13
C THR A 25 -0.14 -3.69 -18.14
N LYS A 26 -0.20 -2.36 -17.91
CA LYS A 26 -0.97 -1.39 -18.70
C LYS A 26 -2.46 -1.74 -18.86
N THR A 27 -2.98 -2.62 -18.00
CA THR A 27 -4.39 -3.06 -18.01
C THR A 27 -5.02 -3.06 -16.62
N ALA A 28 -4.21 -3.05 -15.55
CA ALA A 28 -4.64 -3.12 -14.16
C ALA A 28 -4.49 -1.78 -13.41
N GLY A 29 -4.74 -0.65 -14.06
CA GLY A 29 -4.64 0.66 -13.43
C GLY A 29 -3.21 1.11 -13.14
N ASP A 30 -3.10 2.16 -12.33
CA ASP A 30 -1.84 2.72 -11.82
C ASP A 30 -1.98 3.03 -10.31
N PRO A 31 -1.90 2.00 -9.46
CA PRO A 31 -2.23 2.14 -8.05
C PRO A 31 -1.17 2.94 -7.28
N HIS A 32 -1.62 3.96 -6.54
CA HIS A 32 -0.75 4.73 -5.64
C HIS A 32 -1.41 4.99 -4.28
N SER A 33 -0.65 5.60 -3.36
CA SER A 33 -1.13 6.08 -2.05
C SER A 33 -1.84 7.44 -2.13
N PHE A 34 -2.87 7.57 -2.97
CA PHE A 34 -3.58 8.84 -3.16
C PHE A 34 -4.18 9.41 -1.85
N TYR A 35 -4.49 8.55 -0.88
CA TYR A 35 -5.07 8.97 0.40
C TYR A 35 -4.10 8.87 1.57
N ARG A 36 -2.79 8.84 1.30
CA ARG A 36 -1.79 9.00 2.36
C ARG A 36 -1.78 10.46 2.81
N ARG A 37 -1.97 10.69 4.11
CA ARG A 37 -2.16 12.04 4.69
C ARG A 37 -1.05 13.01 4.31
N GLN A 38 0.21 12.56 4.31
CA GLN A 38 1.36 13.41 3.99
C GLN A 38 1.37 13.85 2.53
N ASP A 39 0.81 13.04 1.63
CA ASP A 39 0.96 13.22 0.18
C ASP A 39 -0.30 13.87 -0.44
N LYS A 40 -1.41 14.00 0.31
CA LYS A 40 -2.71 14.45 -0.22
C LYS A 40 -2.63 15.85 -0.87
N ALA A 41 -1.88 16.77 -0.25
CA ALA A 41 -1.69 18.12 -0.77
C ALA A 41 -0.89 18.13 -2.07
N GLU A 42 0.19 17.34 -2.12
CA GLU A 42 1.06 17.20 -3.30
C GLU A 42 0.27 16.63 -4.49
N TRP A 43 -0.57 15.60 -4.26
CA TRP A 43 -1.46 15.07 -5.31
C TRP A 43 -2.46 16.10 -5.83
N ALA A 44 -3.04 16.91 -4.94
CA ALA A 44 -3.98 17.95 -5.36
C ALA A 44 -3.30 19.01 -6.25
N GLU A 45 -2.06 19.38 -5.92
CA GLU A 45 -1.25 20.27 -6.73
C GLU A 45 -0.87 19.63 -8.08
N GLU A 46 -0.42 18.38 -8.08
CA GLU A 46 -0.05 17.64 -9.29
C GLU A 46 -1.23 17.55 -10.28
N TRP A 47 -2.44 17.28 -9.77
CA TRP A 47 -3.66 17.23 -10.58
C TRP A 47 -4.27 18.60 -10.86
N LYS A 48 -3.64 19.68 -10.40
CA LYS A 48 -4.07 21.08 -10.59
C LYS A 48 -5.50 21.32 -10.12
N LEU A 49 -5.86 20.72 -8.98
CA LEU A 49 -7.15 20.98 -8.35
C LEU A 49 -7.20 22.43 -7.86
N PRO A 50 -8.38 23.09 -7.87
CA PRO A 50 -8.48 24.42 -7.32
C PRO A 50 -8.17 24.38 -5.81
N HIS A 51 -7.57 25.47 -5.32
CA HIS A 51 -7.15 25.57 -3.92
C HIS A 51 -8.33 25.30 -2.98
N PRO A 52 -8.16 24.55 -1.88
CA PRO A 52 -9.26 24.20 -0.97
C PRO A 52 -10.10 25.42 -0.52
N ASP A 53 -9.45 26.56 -0.27
CA ASP A 53 -10.12 27.81 0.14
C ASP A 53 -11.02 28.46 -0.93
N THR A 54 -10.96 27.97 -2.17
CA THR A 54 -11.78 28.50 -3.28
C THR A 54 -13.12 27.77 -3.45
N MET A 55 -13.36 26.72 -2.68
CA MET A 55 -14.60 25.94 -2.74
C MET A 55 -14.99 25.37 -1.38
N SER A 56 -16.15 24.72 -1.29
CA SER A 56 -16.55 24.03 -0.06
C SER A 56 -15.68 22.77 0.16
N ALA A 57 -15.52 22.36 1.42
CA ALA A 57 -14.79 21.12 1.75
C ALA A 57 -15.39 19.89 1.05
N HIS A 58 -16.73 19.85 0.92
CA HIS A 58 -17.42 18.79 0.19
C HIS A 58 -17.07 18.79 -1.30
N ASP A 59 -17.10 19.96 -1.95
CA ASP A 59 -16.77 20.06 -3.38
C ASP A 59 -15.31 19.69 -3.64
N PHE A 60 -14.41 20.05 -2.72
CA PHE A 60 -13.01 19.64 -2.79
C PHE A 60 -12.86 18.12 -2.68
N ASP A 61 -13.53 17.49 -1.71
CA ASP A 61 -13.51 16.03 -1.55
C ASP A 61 -14.05 15.32 -2.81
N VAL A 62 -15.12 15.84 -3.42
CA VAL A 62 -15.67 15.31 -4.70
C VAL A 62 -14.68 15.48 -5.85
N ALA A 63 -14.04 16.65 -5.98
CA ALA A 63 -13.06 16.91 -7.02
C ALA A 63 -11.83 16.02 -6.84
N TYR A 64 -11.35 15.88 -5.61
CA TYR A 64 -10.23 15.02 -5.24
C TYR A 64 -10.52 13.54 -5.55
N LEU A 65 -11.69 13.03 -5.16
CA LEU A 65 -12.08 11.65 -5.45
C LEU A 65 -12.10 11.37 -6.96
N LYS A 66 -12.65 12.28 -7.77
CA LYS A 66 -12.66 12.14 -9.23
C LYS A 66 -11.25 12.11 -9.81
N ALA A 67 -10.37 12.98 -9.34
CA ALA A 67 -8.98 13.04 -9.78
C ALA A 67 -8.20 11.78 -9.37
N ALA A 68 -8.36 11.32 -8.12
CA ALA A 68 -7.75 10.08 -7.63
C ALA A 68 -8.22 8.85 -8.43
N ILE A 69 -9.51 8.76 -8.77
CA ILE A 69 -10.04 7.69 -9.63
C ILE A 69 -9.41 7.74 -11.02
N SER A 70 -9.28 8.94 -11.60
CA SER A 70 -8.64 9.11 -12.91
C SER A 70 -7.17 8.70 -12.89
N ALA A 71 -6.43 9.15 -11.87
CA ALA A 71 -5.02 8.80 -11.67
C ALA A 71 -4.85 7.29 -11.46
N GLY A 72 -5.62 6.70 -10.54
CA GLY A 72 -5.57 5.26 -10.25
C GLY A 72 -6.00 4.36 -11.41
N LYS A 73 -6.73 4.89 -12.40
CA LYS A 73 -7.01 4.19 -13.66
C LYS A 73 -5.81 4.19 -14.60
N GLY A 74 -4.95 5.20 -14.57
CA GLY A 74 -3.75 5.27 -15.41
C GLY A 74 -4.03 5.11 -16.92
N GLY A 75 -5.19 5.58 -17.39
CA GLY A 75 -5.64 5.38 -18.78
C GLY A 75 -6.24 4.00 -19.10
N THR A 76 -6.40 3.13 -18.10
CA THR A 76 -7.03 1.81 -18.22
C THR A 76 -8.49 1.84 -17.74
N ALA A 77 -9.21 0.72 -17.92
CA ALA A 77 -10.59 0.58 -17.44
C ALA A 77 -10.68 0.31 -15.92
N VAL A 78 -9.62 -0.22 -15.30
CA VAL A 78 -9.61 -0.69 -13.91
C VAL A 78 -8.93 0.36 -13.03
N PHE A 79 -9.61 0.75 -11.95
CA PHE A 79 -9.01 1.62 -10.92
C PHE A 79 -8.15 0.82 -9.93
N GLY A 80 -6.98 1.34 -9.56
CA GLY A 80 -6.14 0.79 -8.50
C GLY A 80 -5.86 1.80 -7.38
N LEU A 81 -5.87 1.34 -6.14
CA LEU A 81 -5.50 2.13 -4.95
C LEU A 81 -4.61 1.32 -4.01
N ARG A 82 -3.57 1.96 -3.47
CA ARG A 82 -2.84 1.45 -2.30
C ARG A 82 -3.33 2.16 -1.04
N LEU A 83 -3.77 1.39 -0.05
CA LEU A 83 -4.31 1.92 1.21
C LEU A 83 -3.62 1.23 2.39
N MET A 84 -2.92 2.03 3.19
CA MET A 84 -2.35 1.55 4.46
C MET A 84 -3.42 1.61 5.56
N ARG A 85 -3.30 0.74 6.58
CA ARG A 85 -4.33 0.64 7.64
C ARG A 85 -4.56 1.97 8.33
N GLU A 86 -3.50 2.75 8.57
CA GLU A 86 -3.59 4.05 9.23
C GLU A 86 -4.36 5.10 8.43
N ASN A 87 -4.58 4.89 7.12
CA ASN A 87 -5.29 5.82 6.25
C ASN A 87 -6.76 5.43 5.99
N LEU A 88 -7.19 4.24 6.42
CA LEU A 88 -8.54 3.74 6.15
C LEU A 88 -9.63 4.63 6.74
N ASP A 89 -9.47 5.04 8.00
CA ASP A 89 -10.51 5.79 8.72
C ASP A 89 -10.72 7.18 8.09
N GLU A 90 -9.62 7.80 7.63
CA GLU A 90 -9.65 9.09 6.93
C GLU A 90 -10.31 8.98 5.55
N LEU A 91 -9.97 7.95 4.77
CA LEU A 91 -10.66 7.68 3.50
C LEU A 91 -12.16 7.41 3.73
N SER A 92 -12.50 6.61 4.73
CA SER A 92 -13.89 6.27 5.05
C SER A 92 -14.69 7.53 5.41
N ALA A 93 -14.13 8.43 6.21
CA ALA A 93 -14.75 9.71 6.54
C ALA A 93 -14.90 10.63 5.32
N ILE A 94 -13.94 10.65 4.39
CA ILE A 94 -14.05 11.42 3.13
C ILE A 94 -15.19 10.86 2.28
N VAL A 95 -15.23 9.56 2.05
CA VAL A 95 -16.25 8.93 1.18
C VAL A 95 -17.64 9.02 1.82
N ASP A 96 -17.74 8.97 3.14
CA ASP A 96 -19.00 9.17 3.87
C ASP A 96 -19.57 10.58 3.70
N ARG A 97 -18.72 11.62 3.70
CA ARG A 97 -19.18 12.98 3.37
C ARG A 97 -19.70 13.12 1.94
N ILE A 98 -19.11 12.40 0.98
CA ILE A 98 -19.50 12.44 -0.43
C ILE A 98 -20.77 11.62 -0.68
N TYR A 99 -20.89 10.46 -0.03
CA TYR A 99 -22.00 9.53 -0.19
C TYR A 99 -22.58 9.17 1.20
N PRO A 100 -23.29 10.11 1.84
CA PRO A 100 -23.87 9.88 3.16
C PRO A 100 -24.96 8.79 3.11
N ASP A 101 -25.36 8.33 4.30
CA ASP A 101 -26.49 7.41 4.52
C ASP A 101 -26.33 6.00 3.94
N LEU A 102 -25.13 5.64 3.48
CA LEU A 102 -24.81 4.27 3.09
C LEU A 102 -24.48 3.39 4.31
N PRO A 103 -24.90 2.11 4.31
CA PRO A 103 -24.92 1.29 5.52
C PRO A 103 -23.55 0.80 5.98
N SER A 104 -22.49 0.95 5.17
CA SER A 104 -21.17 0.39 5.44
C SER A 104 -20.07 1.05 4.58
N ASP A 105 -18.81 0.91 4.99
CA ASP A 105 -17.67 1.37 4.19
C ASP A 105 -17.60 0.64 2.86
N LYS A 106 -17.92 -0.67 2.86
CA LYS A 106 -18.01 -1.44 1.62
C LYS A 106 -18.99 -0.81 0.63
N ALA A 107 -20.20 -0.45 1.07
CA ALA A 107 -21.20 0.17 0.20
C ALA A 107 -20.72 1.53 -0.33
N ARG A 108 -20.09 2.33 0.54
CA ARG A 108 -19.46 3.62 0.18
C ARG A 108 -18.34 3.44 -0.85
N PHE A 109 -17.43 2.51 -0.64
CA PHE A 109 -16.33 2.23 -1.56
C PHE A 109 -16.82 1.64 -2.87
N GLU A 110 -17.86 0.79 -2.86
CA GLU A 110 -18.47 0.29 -4.10
C GLU A 110 -19.19 1.40 -4.87
N LYS A 111 -19.79 2.37 -4.18
CA LYS A 111 -20.37 3.57 -4.79
C LYS A 111 -19.31 4.46 -5.44
N ALA A 112 -18.17 4.64 -4.78
CA ALA A 112 -17.07 5.49 -5.24
C ALA A 112 -16.26 4.85 -6.37
N PHE A 113 -15.88 3.58 -6.22
CA PHE A 113 -14.87 2.91 -7.04
C PHE A 113 -15.44 1.78 -7.94
N GLY A 114 -16.74 1.49 -7.84
CA GLY A 114 -17.39 0.37 -8.55
C GLY A 114 -17.19 -0.97 -7.84
N ARG A 115 -17.29 -2.09 -8.55
CA ARG A 115 -17.08 -3.43 -7.95
C ARG A 115 -15.62 -3.64 -7.59
N VAL A 116 -15.29 -3.40 -6.31
CA VAL A 116 -13.93 -3.47 -5.78
C VAL A 116 -13.48 -4.91 -5.55
N LEU A 117 -12.24 -5.23 -5.91
CA LEU A 117 -11.48 -6.35 -5.36
C LEU A 117 -10.60 -5.86 -4.21
N TYR A 118 -10.76 -6.44 -3.03
CA TYR A 118 -9.86 -6.15 -1.90
C TYR A 118 -8.70 -7.14 -1.93
N ILE A 119 -7.47 -6.62 -1.92
CA ILE A 119 -6.24 -7.42 -1.88
C ILE A 119 -5.60 -7.15 -0.52
N HIS A 120 -5.59 -8.14 0.37
CA HIS A 120 -4.89 -8.04 1.64
C HIS A 120 -3.44 -8.45 1.45
N LEU A 121 -2.53 -7.47 1.51
CA LEU A 121 -1.09 -7.68 1.39
C LEU A 121 -0.46 -7.64 2.78
N SER A 122 -0.04 -8.80 3.27
CA SER A 122 0.56 -8.97 4.58
C SER A 122 1.97 -9.53 4.46
N ARG A 123 2.80 -9.32 5.48
CA ARG A 123 4.13 -9.92 5.59
C ARG A 123 4.17 -10.84 6.78
N GLU A 124 4.56 -12.09 6.57
CA GLU A 124 4.53 -13.12 7.62
C GLU A 124 5.61 -12.85 8.66
N ASN A 125 6.81 -12.48 8.23
CA ASN A 125 7.89 -12.11 9.15
C ASN A 125 7.75 -10.64 9.60
N LYS A 126 6.94 -10.41 10.64
CA LYS A 126 6.67 -9.09 11.22
C LYS A 126 7.90 -8.44 11.86
N LEU A 127 8.81 -9.22 12.44
CA LEU A 127 10.07 -8.68 12.95
C LEU A 127 10.94 -8.12 11.83
N ALA A 128 11.07 -8.85 10.71
CA ALA A 128 11.78 -8.36 9.54
C ALA A 128 11.08 -7.16 8.87
N GLN A 129 9.76 -7.04 9.03
CA GLN A 129 8.99 -5.86 8.63
C GLN A 129 9.36 -4.65 9.47
N ALA A 130 9.29 -4.77 10.80
CA ALA A 130 9.63 -3.72 11.76
C ALA A 130 11.08 -3.22 11.60
N VAL A 131 12.03 -4.15 11.53
CA VAL A 131 13.46 -3.81 11.29
C VAL A 131 13.62 -3.06 9.97
N SER A 132 12.93 -3.51 8.91
CA SER A 132 13.02 -2.83 7.62
C SER A 132 12.41 -1.43 7.63
N LEU A 133 11.35 -1.21 8.42
CA LEU A 133 10.70 0.09 8.53
C LEU A 133 11.59 1.07 9.30
N ILE A 134 12.05 0.68 10.49
CA ILE A 134 12.93 1.53 11.32
C ILE A 134 14.21 1.90 10.56
N LYS A 135 14.81 0.94 9.83
CA LYS A 135 15.97 1.25 8.99
C LYS A 135 15.64 2.24 7.88
N ALA A 136 14.51 2.12 7.20
CA ALA A 136 14.11 3.05 6.16
C ALA A 136 13.89 4.46 6.73
N GLU A 137 13.28 4.57 7.91
CA GLU A 137 13.08 5.84 8.61
C GLU A 137 14.40 6.50 9.03
N GLN A 138 15.34 5.73 9.59
CA GLN A 138 16.63 6.27 10.03
C GLN A 138 17.53 6.65 8.86
N THR A 139 17.61 5.79 7.85
CA THR A 139 18.52 6.02 6.71
C THR A 139 17.93 6.95 5.65
N GLY A 140 16.63 7.23 5.71
CA GLY A 140 15.89 7.94 4.68
C GLY A 140 15.67 7.14 3.39
N LEU A 141 16.18 5.90 3.26
CA LEU A 141 16.09 5.09 2.04
C LEU A 141 14.93 4.10 2.09
N TRP A 142 13.94 4.29 1.22
CA TRP A 142 12.71 3.51 1.21
C TRP A 142 12.70 2.43 0.13
N HIS A 143 13.24 2.72 -1.06
CA HIS A 143 13.26 1.81 -2.19
C HIS A 143 14.53 1.94 -3.02
N ILE A 144 15.00 0.80 -3.54
CA ILE A 144 16.10 0.68 -4.51
C ILE A 144 15.62 -0.13 -5.72
N ALA A 145 16.20 0.13 -6.87
CA ALA A 145 16.04 -0.66 -8.08
C ALA A 145 16.86 -1.96 -8.00
N PRO A 146 16.56 -2.97 -8.85
CA PRO A 146 17.33 -4.22 -8.91
C PRO A 146 18.83 -4.06 -9.24
N ASP A 147 19.21 -2.96 -9.90
CA ASP A 147 20.60 -2.61 -10.19
C ASP A 147 21.30 -1.86 -9.05
N GLY A 148 20.61 -1.60 -7.94
CA GLY A 148 21.11 -0.89 -6.77
C GLY A 148 20.90 0.62 -6.80
N ALA A 149 20.33 1.20 -7.87
CA ALA A 149 20.02 2.62 -7.90
C ALA A 149 18.95 2.98 -6.86
N GLU A 150 19.10 4.14 -6.20
CA GLU A 150 18.10 4.63 -5.26
C GLU A 150 16.87 5.15 -6.00
N ILE A 151 15.69 4.68 -5.60
CA ILE A 151 14.40 5.12 -6.17
C ILE A 151 13.76 6.18 -5.28
N GLU A 152 13.81 6.00 -3.96
CA GLU A 152 13.15 6.87 -3.01
C GLU A 152 14.03 7.10 -1.77
N ARG A 153 14.61 8.30 -1.70
CA ARG A 153 15.35 8.81 -0.54
C ARG A 153 14.71 10.10 -0.04
N VAL A 154 14.23 10.09 1.20
CA VAL A 154 13.52 11.23 1.81
C VAL A 154 14.38 11.99 2.83
N ALA A 155 15.56 11.47 3.17
CA ALA A 155 16.50 12.11 4.09
C ALA A 155 17.97 11.73 3.73
N PRO A 156 18.95 12.55 4.15
CA PRO A 156 20.37 12.22 3.98
C PRO A 156 20.72 10.84 4.58
N PRO A 157 21.69 10.11 4.01
CA PRO A 157 22.11 8.83 4.56
C PRO A 157 22.64 8.97 5.99
N GLU A 158 22.08 8.21 6.92
CA GLU A 158 22.59 8.06 8.28
C GLU A 158 22.89 6.60 8.60
N GLU A 159 23.84 6.36 9.52
CA GLU A 159 24.13 5.01 9.98
C GLU A 159 23.00 4.50 10.90
N PRO A 160 22.30 3.42 10.52
CA PRO A 160 21.16 2.96 11.30
C PRO A 160 21.62 2.35 12.63
N ARG A 161 20.89 2.63 13.71
CA ARG A 161 21.19 2.20 15.07
C ARG A 161 20.09 1.27 15.62
N TYR A 162 20.54 0.14 16.14
CA TYR A 162 19.67 -0.83 16.82
C TYR A 162 19.06 -0.22 18.09
N ASP A 163 17.76 -0.39 18.26
CA ASP A 163 17.01 -0.03 19.45
C ASP A 163 15.95 -1.09 19.72
N PHE A 164 16.19 -1.91 20.74
CA PHE A 164 15.29 -3.00 21.12
C PHE A 164 13.86 -2.51 21.40
N LYS A 165 13.71 -1.43 22.16
CA LYS A 165 12.40 -0.92 22.58
C LYS A 165 11.64 -0.31 21.41
N ARG A 166 12.33 0.36 20.49
CA ARG A 166 11.73 0.85 19.25
C ARG A 166 11.27 -0.32 18.38
N ILE A 167 12.10 -1.35 18.16
CA ILE A 167 11.71 -2.54 17.38
C ILE A 167 10.53 -3.26 18.02
N GLN A 168 10.52 -3.41 19.35
CA GLN A 168 9.42 -4.04 20.08
C GLN A 168 8.10 -3.30 19.89
N ARG A 169 8.11 -1.97 20.01
CA ARG A 169 6.91 -1.14 19.79
C ARG A 169 6.43 -1.23 18.35
N GLU A 170 7.35 -1.12 17.39
CA GLU A 170 7.03 -1.17 15.96
C GLU A 170 6.45 -2.53 15.55
N LEU A 171 7.02 -3.62 16.09
CA LEU A 171 6.50 -4.97 15.87
C LEU A 171 5.04 -5.07 16.33
N ALA A 172 4.75 -4.64 17.56
CA ALA A 172 3.41 -4.68 18.12
C ALA A 172 2.43 -3.80 17.33
N GLU A 173 2.85 -2.63 16.87
CA GLU A 173 2.04 -1.74 16.04
C GLU A 173 1.71 -2.36 14.67
N LEU A 174 2.70 -2.95 13.99
CA LEU A 174 2.49 -3.63 12.70
C LEU A 174 1.61 -4.88 12.82
N GLU A 175 1.70 -5.61 13.94
CA GLU A 175 0.79 -6.71 14.26
C GLU A 175 -0.64 -6.20 14.51
N ALA A 176 -0.79 -5.12 15.26
CA ALA A 176 -2.09 -4.51 15.53
C ALA A 176 -2.76 -3.99 14.24
N TYR A 177 -2.02 -3.33 13.34
CA TYR A 177 -2.57 -2.89 12.06
C TYR A 177 -3.00 -4.06 11.15
N ASP A 178 -2.21 -5.14 11.10
CA ASP A 178 -2.56 -6.34 10.33
C ASP A 178 -3.82 -7.02 10.88
N ALA A 179 -3.93 -7.14 12.21
CA ALA A 179 -5.13 -7.63 12.88
C ALA A 179 -6.34 -6.73 12.60
N ALA A 180 -6.16 -5.40 12.65
CA ALA A 180 -7.22 -4.43 12.43
C ALA A 180 -7.77 -4.46 10.99
N TRP A 181 -6.97 -4.83 9.99
CA TRP A 181 -7.49 -5.12 8.64
C TRP A 181 -8.46 -6.29 8.65
N ASN A 182 -8.10 -7.40 9.32
CA ASN A 182 -8.94 -8.58 9.38
C ASN A 182 -10.26 -8.34 10.12
N VAL A 183 -10.24 -7.54 11.19
CA VAL A 183 -11.46 -7.08 11.88
C VAL A 183 -12.34 -6.30 10.92
N TRP A 184 -11.80 -5.28 10.24
CA TRP A 184 -12.57 -4.48 9.31
C TRP A 184 -13.14 -5.32 8.15
N PHE A 185 -12.39 -6.25 7.57
CA PHE A 185 -12.93 -7.13 6.53
C PHE A 185 -14.12 -7.96 7.03
N ALA A 186 -14.07 -8.47 8.27
CA ALA A 186 -15.17 -9.21 8.86
C ALA A 186 -16.41 -8.34 9.07
N GLU A 187 -16.22 -7.13 9.64
CA GLU A 187 -17.30 -6.15 9.86
C GLU A 187 -17.97 -5.72 8.55
N GLN A 188 -17.19 -5.58 7.47
CA GLN A 188 -17.68 -5.20 6.17
C GLN A 188 -18.22 -6.38 5.31
N GLY A 189 -18.12 -7.62 5.80
CA GLY A 189 -18.47 -8.81 5.00
C GLY A 189 -17.65 -8.92 3.71
N ILE A 190 -16.34 -8.68 3.81
CA ILE A 190 -15.38 -8.74 2.72
C ILE A 190 -14.53 -10.01 2.85
N VAL A 191 -14.41 -10.76 1.75
CA VAL A 191 -13.42 -11.83 1.61
C VAL A 191 -12.30 -11.33 0.70
N PRO A 192 -11.14 -10.92 1.24
CA PRO A 192 -10.06 -10.35 0.44
C PRO A 192 -9.26 -11.45 -0.28
N LEU A 193 -8.67 -11.12 -1.42
CA LEU A 193 -7.58 -11.89 -2.01
C LEU A 193 -6.32 -11.70 -1.16
N ARG A 194 -5.83 -12.77 -0.54
CA ARG A 194 -4.67 -12.71 0.36
C ARG A 194 -3.39 -12.95 -0.40
N ILE A 195 -2.44 -12.02 -0.28
CA ILE A 195 -1.10 -12.10 -0.88
C ILE A 195 -0.07 -11.92 0.23
N GLY A 196 0.84 -12.87 0.38
CA GLY A 196 1.98 -12.77 1.30
C GLY A 196 3.16 -12.10 0.61
N TYR A 197 3.85 -11.20 1.31
CA TYR A 197 5.07 -10.55 0.83
C TYR A 197 6.14 -11.56 0.41
N GLU A 198 6.32 -12.62 1.18
CA GLU A 198 7.32 -13.67 0.95
C GLU A 198 7.12 -14.31 -0.42
N ARG A 199 5.88 -14.66 -0.75
CA ARG A 199 5.51 -15.20 -2.07
C ARG A 199 5.59 -14.15 -3.17
N LEU A 200 5.11 -12.92 -2.93
CA LEU A 200 5.20 -11.83 -3.90
C LEU A 200 6.66 -11.54 -4.29
N SER A 201 7.57 -11.58 -3.32
CA SER A 201 8.99 -11.32 -3.52
C SER A 201 9.70 -12.48 -4.21
N ALA A 202 9.33 -13.73 -3.92
CA ALA A 202 9.96 -14.91 -4.51
C ALA A 202 9.41 -15.25 -5.91
N GLU A 203 8.11 -15.07 -6.11
CA GLU A 203 7.38 -15.46 -7.31
C GLU A 203 6.46 -14.32 -7.83
N PRO A 204 7.02 -13.15 -8.19
CA PRO A 204 6.23 -11.97 -8.56
C PRO A 204 5.28 -12.21 -9.73
N ALA A 205 5.72 -12.99 -10.74
CA ALA A 205 4.89 -13.34 -11.89
C ALA A 205 3.66 -14.18 -11.51
N ALA A 206 3.82 -15.13 -10.60
CA ALA A 206 2.71 -15.98 -10.15
C ALA A 206 1.71 -15.17 -9.31
N ALA A 207 2.21 -14.31 -8.41
CA ALA A 207 1.37 -13.40 -7.62
C ALA A 207 0.58 -12.46 -8.54
N LEU A 208 1.24 -11.80 -9.49
CA LEU A 208 0.60 -10.89 -10.45
C LEU A 208 -0.46 -11.61 -11.30
N SER A 209 -0.14 -12.80 -11.83
CA SER A 209 -1.09 -13.61 -12.60
C SER A 209 -2.36 -13.94 -11.81
N SER A 210 -2.22 -14.29 -10.53
CA SER A 210 -3.38 -14.58 -9.66
C SER A 210 -4.28 -13.35 -9.46
N ILE A 211 -3.70 -12.17 -9.35
CA ILE A 211 -4.42 -10.90 -9.20
C ILE A 211 -5.12 -10.52 -10.51
N CYS A 212 -4.41 -10.59 -11.65
CA CYS A 212 -5.00 -10.34 -12.97
C CYS A 212 -6.22 -11.25 -13.23
N LYS A 213 -6.12 -12.54 -12.87
CA LYS A 213 -7.24 -13.49 -12.94
C LYS A 213 -8.43 -13.05 -12.07
N ALA A 214 -8.19 -12.61 -10.83
CA ALA A 214 -9.24 -12.14 -9.92
C ALA A 214 -9.90 -10.83 -10.38
N LEU A 215 -9.14 -9.95 -11.03
CA LEU A 215 -9.63 -8.72 -11.66
C LEU A 215 -10.43 -9.02 -12.96
N GLY A 216 -10.05 -10.09 -13.67
CA GLY A 216 -10.58 -10.42 -14.98
C GLY A 216 -9.90 -9.64 -16.11
N VAL A 217 -8.62 -9.29 -15.93
CA VAL A 217 -7.77 -8.66 -16.96
C VAL A 217 -6.72 -9.64 -17.47
N PRO A 218 -6.15 -9.44 -18.68
CA PRO A 218 -5.07 -10.28 -19.18
C PRO A 218 -3.87 -10.29 -18.23
N ALA A 219 -3.35 -11.47 -17.91
CA ALA A 219 -2.09 -11.60 -17.19
C ALA A 219 -0.91 -11.44 -18.19
N PRO A 220 0.19 -10.78 -17.79
CA PRO A 220 1.40 -10.75 -18.61
C PRO A 220 2.05 -12.13 -18.70
N ASN A 221 2.92 -12.35 -19.69
CA ASN A 221 3.77 -13.54 -19.70
C ASN A 221 4.75 -13.45 -18.52
N ALA A 222 5.00 -14.59 -17.87
CA ALA A 222 5.88 -14.62 -16.70
C ALA A 222 7.30 -14.10 -17.00
N ALA A 223 7.80 -14.31 -18.22
CA ALA A 223 9.13 -13.84 -18.66
C ALA A 223 9.23 -12.31 -18.77
N ASP A 224 8.10 -11.62 -18.94
CA ASP A 224 8.05 -10.16 -19.09
C ASP A 224 7.94 -9.44 -17.73
N VAL A 225 7.67 -10.19 -16.65
CA VAL A 225 7.49 -9.63 -15.31
C VAL A 225 8.84 -9.31 -14.69
N LYS A 226 9.12 -8.01 -14.53
CA LYS A 226 10.36 -7.51 -13.92
C LYS A 226 10.03 -6.66 -12.68
N PRO A 227 10.40 -7.10 -11.47
CA PRO A 227 10.32 -6.27 -10.28
C PRO A 227 11.05 -4.93 -10.47
N GLY A 228 10.35 -3.81 -10.29
CA GLY A 228 10.96 -2.48 -10.36
C GLY A 228 11.70 -2.08 -9.08
N VAL A 229 11.53 -2.82 -7.99
CA VAL A 229 12.19 -2.57 -6.71
C VAL A 229 12.83 -3.85 -6.18
N ALA A 230 13.95 -3.71 -5.48
CA ALA A 230 14.65 -4.79 -4.81
C ALA A 230 14.43 -4.79 -3.29
N LYS A 231 14.71 -5.95 -2.68
CA LYS A 231 14.63 -6.15 -1.23
C LYS A 231 15.81 -5.45 -0.54
N LEU A 232 15.51 -4.58 0.43
CA LEU A 232 16.49 -3.84 1.24
C LEU A 232 17.03 -4.61 2.46
N SER A 233 16.78 -5.91 2.56
CA SER A 233 17.29 -6.71 3.67
C SER A 233 18.77 -7.01 3.44
N ASP A 234 19.60 -6.70 4.43
CA ASP A 234 21.06 -6.85 4.40
C ASP A 234 21.59 -7.48 5.69
N GLU A 235 22.90 -7.51 5.87
CA GLU A 235 23.57 -8.04 7.06
C GLU A 235 23.14 -7.31 8.34
N THR A 236 22.96 -5.99 8.28
CA THR A 236 22.48 -5.18 9.41
C THR A 236 21.07 -5.59 9.82
N SER A 237 20.18 -5.83 8.86
CA SER A 237 18.82 -6.33 9.14
C SER A 237 18.86 -7.69 9.82
N LEU A 238 19.71 -8.61 9.35
CA LEU A 238 19.88 -9.93 9.97
C LEU A 238 20.44 -9.81 11.39
N ASP A 239 21.41 -8.91 11.60
CA ASP A 239 22.00 -8.67 12.92
C ASP A 239 20.98 -8.14 13.92
N TRP A 240 20.17 -7.15 13.54
CA TRP A 240 19.14 -6.60 14.42
C TRP A 240 18.10 -7.62 14.82
N MET A 241 17.69 -8.51 13.90
CA MET A 241 16.77 -9.59 14.24
C MET A 241 17.39 -10.57 15.24
N ARG A 242 18.66 -10.94 15.07
CA ARG A 242 19.37 -11.79 16.05
C ARG A 242 19.44 -11.13 17.42
N ARG A 243 19.85 -9.86 17.48
CA ARG A 243 19.94 -9.09 18.73
C ARG A 243 18.59 -8.96 19.41
N TYR A 244 17.53 -8.69 18.65
CA TYR A 244 16.17 -8.63 19.17
C TYR A 244 15.75 -9.93 19.85
N HIS A 245 16.01 -11.08 19.23
CA HIS A 245 15.69 -12.38 19.83
C HIS A 245 16.49 -12.66 21.11
N LEU A 246 17.76 -12.23 21.19
CA LEU A 246 18.57 -12.35 22.41
C LEU A 246 18.02 -11.46 23.53
N ASP A 247 17.73 -10.20 23.24
CA ASP A 247 17.21 -9.24 24.22
C ASP A 247 15.80 -9.60 24.69
N ALA A 248 14.96 -10.20 23.84
CA ALA A 248 13.60 -10.65 24.18
C ALA A 248 13.55 -11.93 25.03
N ALA A 249 14.67 -12.66 25.14
CA ALA A 249 14.77 -13.89 25.93
C ALA A 249 15.19 -13.64 27.40
N ILE A 250 15.45 -12.38 27.77
CA ILE A 250 15.83 -11.91 29.10
C ILE A 250 14.59 -11.37 29.83
#